data_AF-A0A7Y3KPV5-F1
#
_entry.id   AF-A0A7Y3KPV5-F1
#
_cell.length_a   1.000
_cell.length_b   1.000
_cell.length_c   1.000
_cell.angle_alpha   90.00
_cell.angle_beta   90.00
_cell.angle_gamma   90.00
#
_symmetry.space_group_name_H-M   'P 1'
#
loop_
_entity.id
_entity.type
_entity.pdbx_description
1 polymer ?
#
loop_
_entity_poly.entity_id
_entity_poly.type
_entity_poly.pdbx_seq_one_letter_code
_entity_poly.pdbx_strand_id
1 'polypeptide(L)'
;MRLLIDENCAQAELLSRLRAAGHDVETVVAAIGSGARDEDVVSYAVAQRRAIVTKDAADFTELLFGRDDHAGLLLIHEGVHEPRMTAADLARAI
;
A
#
# COMPACT_ATOMS: atom_id res chain seq x y z
N MET A 1 7.74 0.13 9.15
CA MET A 1 6.52 0.94 8.87
C MET A 1 5.26 0.11 9.10
N ARG A 2 4.09 0.74 9.21
CA ARG A 2 2.79 0.05 9.19
C ARG A 2 2.15 0.25 7.82
N LEU A 3 1.85 -0.84 7.13
CA LEU A 3 1.43 -0.85 5.73
C LEU A 3 0.04 -1.50 5.62
N LEU A 4 -0.79 -0.93 4.76
CA LEU A 4 -2.06 -1.50 4.31
C LEU A 4 -1.92 -1.81 2.81
N ILE A 5 -1.92 -3.10 2.48
CA ILE A 5 -1.70 -3.57 1.12
C ILE A 5 -3.04 -3.75 0.41
N ASP A 6 -3.21 -3.00 -0.67
CA ASP A 6 -4.37 -3.08 -1.55
C ASP A 6 -4.52 -4.48 -2.18
N GLU A 7 -5.74 -4.84 -2.59
CA GLU A 7 -6.09 -6.17 -3.08
C GLU A 7 -5.27 -6.54 -4.33
N ASN A 8 -5.06 -5.56 -5.22
CA ASN A 8 -4.26 -5.71 -6.45
C ASN A 8 -2.74 -5.87 -6.18
N CYS A 9 -2.28 -5.63 -4.95
CA CYS A 9 -0.89 -5.71 -4.51
C CYS A 9 -0.61 -6.89 -3.58
N ALA A 10 -1.63 -7.61 -3.10
CA ALA A 10 -1.53 -8.62 -2.04
C ALA A 10 -0.89 -9.96 -2.48
N GLN A 11 0.14 -9.91 -3.33
CA GLN A 11 0.92 -11.06 -3.77
C GLN A 11 1.76 -11.61 -2.61
N ALA A 12 1.75 -12.94 -2.42
CA ALA A 12 2.40 -13.60 -1.29
C ALA A 12 3.89 -13.23 -1.14
N GLU A 13 4.61 -13.10 -2.26
CA GLU A 13 6.03 -12.74 -2.28
C GLU A 13 6.28 -11.33 -1.74
N LEU A 14 5.45 -10.35 -2.11
CA LEU A 14 5.55 -8.98 -1.60
C LEU A 14 5.30 -8.95 -0.09
N LEU A 15 4.21 -9.60 0.36
CA LEU A 15 3.86 -9.67 1.78
C LEU A 15 4.98 -10.32 2.60
N SER A 16 5.57 -11.40 2.09
CA SER A 16 6.69 -12.11 2.73
C SER A 16 7.90 -11.19 2.88
N ARG A 17 8.30 -10.49 1.80
CA ARG A 17 9.46 -9.58 1.82
C ARG A 17 9.27 -8.40 2.75
N LEU A 18 8.10 -7.76 2.73
CA LEU A 18 7.80 -6.64 3.61
C LEU A 18 7.80 -7.06 5.09
N ARG A 19 7.24 -8.24 5.40
CA ARG A 19 7.29 -8.77 6.78
C ARG A 19 8.72 -9.14 7.20
N ALA A 20 9.49 -9.78 6.32
CA ALA A 20 10.88 -10.13 6.57
C ALA A 20 11.78 -8.88 6.79
N ALA A 21 11.44 -7.76 6.16
CA ALA A 21 12.07 -6.46 6.39
C ALA A 21 11.62 -5.75 7.69
N GLY A 22 10.69 -6.34 8.46
CA GLY A 22 10.25 -5.82 9.75
C GLY A 22 9.10 -4.80 9.68
N HIS A 23 8.39 -4.72 8.56
CA HIS A 23 7.17 -3.92 8.47
C HIS A 23 5.96 -4.65 9.09
N ASP A 24 5.06 -3.90 9.71
CA ASP A 24 3.73 -4.35 10.12
C ASP A 24 2.82 -4.30 8.89
N VAL A 25 2.50 -5.48 8.33
CA VAL A 25 1.80 -5.62 7.05
C VAL A 25 0.43 -6.23 7.23
N GLU A 26 -0.58 -5.46 6.87
CA GLU A 26 -1.99 -5.85 6.83
C GLU A 26 -2.54 -5.71 5.40
N THR A 27 -3.46 -6.56 4.98
CA THR A 27 -4.09 -6.47 3.65
C THR A 27 -5.50 -5.90 3.78
N VAL A 28 -5.97 -5.18 2.75
CA VAL A 28 -7.35 -4.66 2.69
C VAL A 28 -8.38 -5.79 2.91
N VAL A 29 -8.17 -6.94 2.25
CA VAL A 29 -9.05 -8.11 2.39
C VAL A 29 -9.15 -8.61 3.85
N ALA A 30 -8.04 -8.60 4.59
CA ALA A 30 -8.03 -9.08 5.98
C ALA A 30 -8.59 -8.04 6.96
N ALA A 31 -8.38 -6.75 6.69
CA ALA A 31 -8.78 -5.66 7.57
C ALA A 31 -10.25 -5.24 7.40
N ILE A 32 -10.74 -5.21 6.15
CA ILE A 32 -12.00 -4.59 5.77
C ILE A 32 -12.90 -5.60 5.04
N GLY A 33 -12.30 -6.46 4.22
CA GLY A 33 -13.00 -7.41 3.35
C GLY A 33 -12.64 -7.20 1.89
N SER A 34 -12.99 -8.16 1.04
CA SER A 34 -12.76 -8.04 -0.41
C SER A 34 -13.79 -7.13 -1.07
N GLY A 35 -13.36 -6.36 -2.05
CA GLY A 35 -14.16 -5.33 -2.72
C GLY A 35 -14.41 -4.11 -1.83
N ALA A 36 -13.52 -3.82 -0.88
CA ALA A 36 -13.63 -2.62 -0.07
C ALA A 36 -13.57 -1.38 -0.97
N ARG A 37 -14.37 -0.36 -0.65
CA ARG A 37 -14.33 0.92 -1.38
C ARG A 37 -13.11 1.73 -0.96
N ASP A 38 -12.58 2.54 -1.85
CA ASP A 38 -11.37 3.30 -1.59
C ASP A 38 -11.52 4.27 -0.41
N GLU A 39 -12.70 4.84 -0.19
CA GLU A 39 -12.95 5.71 0.97
C GLU A 39 -12.90 4.95 2.29
N ASP A 40 -13.34 3.69 2.29
CA ASP A 40 -13.28 2.82 3.47
C ASP A 40 -11.82 2.42 3.74
N VAL A 41 -11.04 2.14 2.69
CA VAL A 41 -9.60 1.87 2.75
C VAL A 41 -8.84 3.08 3.30
N VAL A 42 -9.08 4.27 2.76
CA VAL A 42 -8.47 5.53 3.23
C VAL A 42 -8.83 5.81 4.69
N SER A 43 -10.11 5.68 5.04
CA SER A 43 -10.58 5.92 6.42
C SER A 43 -9.91 4.97 7.40
N TYR A 44 -9.80 3.68 7.05
CA TYR A 44 -9.12 2.68 7.86
C TYR A 44 -7.62 2.99 7.97
N ALA A 45 -6.95 3.31 6.85
CA ALA A 45 -5.53 3.61 6.81
C ALA A 45 -5.17 4.82 7.69
N VAL A 46 -5.97 5.88 7.64
CA VAL A 46 -5.82 7.07 8.50
C VAL A 46 -6.02 6.69 9.96
N ALA A 47 -7.14 6.03 10.29
CA ALA A 47 -7.45 5.65 11.67
C ALA A 47 -6.38 4.73 12.29
N GLN A 48 -5.84 3.82 11.49
CA GLN A 48 -4.80 2.89 11.90
C GLN A 48 -3.39 3.41 11.64
N ARG A 49 -3.20 4.65 11.15
CA ARG A 49 -1.88 5.21 10.81
C ARG A 49 -1.03 4.24 9.96
N ARG A 50 -1.62 3.67 8.92
CA ARG A 50 -0.98 2.78 7.95
C ARG A 50 -0.80 3.51 6.63
N ALA A 51 0.37 3.36 6.01
CA ALA A 51 0.57 3.84 4.65
C ALA A 51 -0.08 2.86 3.67
N ILE A 52 -0.78 3.38 2.66
CA ILE A 52 -1.45 2.56 1.63
C ILE A 52 -0.42 2.16 0.58
N VAL A 53 -0.39 0.89 0.20
CA VAL A 53 0.40 0.38 -0.92
C VAL A 53 -0.56 -0.09 -2.01
N THR A 54 -0.54 0.55 -3.17
CA THR A 54 -1.46 0.27 -4.27
C THR A 54 -0.78 0.40 -5.64
N LYS A 55 -1.38 -0.21 -6.67
CA LYS A 55 -1.11 0.06 -8.08
C LYS A 55 -2.04 1.11 -8.67
N ASP A 56 -3.16 1.39 -8.01
CA ASP A 56 -4.13 2.37 -8.45
C ASP A 56 -3.78 3.76 -7.93
N ALA A 57 -2.98 4.49 -8.71
CA ALA A 57 -2.54 5.81 -8.29
C ALA A 57 -3.65 6.86 -8.37
N ALA A 58 -4.60 6.73 -9.31
CA ALA A 58 -5.55 7.79 -9.60
C ALA A 58 -6.54 7.98 -8.46
N ASP A 59 -7.18 6.89 -8.05
CA ASP A 59 -8.30 6.93 -7.11
C ASP A 59 -7.83 7.33 -5.70
N PHE A 60 -6.69 6.80 -5.24
CA PHE A 60 -6.14 7.14 -3.92
C PHE A 60 -5.51 8.53 -3.87
N THR A 61 -4.88 9.01 -4.95
CA THR A 61 -4.25 10.34 -4.92
C THR A 61 -5.29 11.44 -4.79
N GLU A 62 -6.44 11.31 -5.45
CA GLU A 62 -7.54 12.27 -5.33
C GLU A 62 -8.12 12.28 -3.91
N LEU A 63 -8.37 11.10 -3.33
CA LEU A 63 -8.93 10.98 -1.97
C LEU A 63 -7.98 11.46 -0.86
N LEU A 64 -6.67 11.40 -1.10
CA LEU A 64 -5.64 11.84 -0.17
C LEU A 64 -5.19 13.29 -0.41
N PHE A 65 -5.59 13.91 -1.52
CA PHE A 65 -5.18 15.27 -1.86
C PHE A 65 -5.65 16.27 -0.79
N GLY A 66 -4.72 17.07 -0.28
CA GLY A 66 -5.00 18.08 0.76
C GLY A 66 -5.24 17.52 2.15
N ARG A 67 -5.01 16.21 2.37
CA ARG A 67 -5.05 15.59 3.70
C ARG A 67 -3.65 15.46 4.27
N ASP A 68 -3.45 15.94 5.50
CA ASP A 68 -2.18 15.81 6.23
C ASP A 68 -2.21 14.67 7.27
N ASP A 69 -3.34 13.97 7.40
CA ASP A 69 -3.58 12.95 8.44
C ASP A 69 -3.25 11.52 8.00
N HIS A 70 -2.83 11.33 6.74
CA HIS A 70 -2.48 10.03 6.20
C HIS A 70 -1.01 9.66 6.49
N ALA A 71 -0.73 8.38 6.72
CA ALA A 71 0.64 7.90 6.95
C ALA A 71 1.46 7.71 5.66
N GLY A 72 0.87 8.00 4.50
CA GLY A 72 1.53 8.02 3.19
C GLY A 72 0.85 7.11 2.16
N LEU A 73 1.22 7.31 0.90
CA LEU A 73 0.81 6.50 -0.25
C LEU A 73 2.08 6.00 -0.96
N LEU A 74 2.23 4.68 -1.06
CA LEU A 74 3.30 4.03 -1.83
C LEU A 74 2.69 3.45 -3.10
N LEU A 75 3.15 3.93 -4.25
CA LEU A 75 2.66 3.51 -5.56
C LEU A 75 3.59 2.45 -6.15
N ILE A 76 3.01 1.32 -6.55
CA ILE A 76 3.69 0.30 -7.35
C ILE A 76 3.36 0.57 -8.82
N HIS A 77 4.35 1.02 -9.58
CA HIS A 77 4.18 1.28 -11.02
C HIS A 77 4.52 0.02 -11.83
N GLU A 78 3.55 -0.52 -12.57
CA GLU A 78 3.77 -1.61 -13.53
C GLU A 78 3.96 -1.00 -14.94
N GLY A 79 5.13 -0.40 -15.19
CA GLY A 79 5.47 0.19 -16.49
C GLY A 79 6.72 -0.46 -17.11
N VAL A 80 6.65 -0.74 -18.42
CA VAL A 80 7.81 -1.12 -19.24
C VAL A 80 8.66 0.12 -19.49
N HIS A 81 9.45 0.52 -18.49
CA HIS A 81 10.68 1.30 -18.68
C HIS A 81 11.63 0.87 -17.56
N GLU A 82 12.73 0.20 -17.91
CA GLU A 82 13.80 -0.12 -16.96
C GLU A 82 14.30 1.16 -16.26
N PRO A 83 14.63 1.14 -14.95
CA PRO A 83 15.17 0.01 -14.20
C PRO A 83 14.23 -0.56 -13.13
N ARG A 84 14.32 -1.89 -12.96
CA ARG A 84 13.56 -2.68 -11.99
C ARG A 84 13.87 -2.24 -10.55
N MET A 85 12.95 -1.54 -9.91
CA MET A 85 12.78 -1.67 -8.46
C MET A 85 12.03 -2.99 -8.20
N THR A 86 12.75 -3.97 -7.71
CA THR A 86 12.18 -5.23 -7.22
C THR A 86 11.48 -4.99 -5.88
N ALA A 87 10.66 -5.95 -5.42
CA ALA A 87 10.14 -5.91 -4.05
C ALA A 87 11.26 -5.85 -2.99
N ALA A 88 12.49 -6.30 -3.30
CA ALA A 88 13.65 -6.10 -2.45
C ALA A 88 14.13 -4.65 -2.43
N ASP A 89 14.04 -3.94 -3.56
CA ASP A 89 14.45 -2.54 -3.66
C ASP A 89 13.43 -1.64 -2.95
N LEU A 90 12.14 -1.98 -3.03
CA LEU A 90 11.10 -1.32 -2.24
C LEU A 90 11.39 -1.46 -0.74
N ALA A 91 11.65 -2.68 -0.25
CA ALA A 91 11.97 -2.93 1.15
C ALA A 91 13.29 -2.28 1.62
N ARG A 92 14.19 -1.91 0.70
CA ARG A 92 15.45 -1.20 1.00
C ARG A 92 15.28 0.32 1.06
N ALA A 93 14.24 0.86 0.45
CA ALA A 93 13.99 2.30 0.35
C ALA A 93 13.22 2.88 1.56
N ILE A 94 12.77 2.02 2.47
CA ILE A 94 12.00 2.33 3.69
C ILE A 94 12.61 1.64 4.91
#